data_AF-A0A3E0TPW9-F1
#
_entry.id   AF-A0A3E0TPW9-F1
#
_cell.length_a   1.000
_cell.length_b   1.000
_cell.length_c   1.000
_cell.angle_alpha   90.00
_cell.angle_beta   90.00
_cell.angle_gamma   90.00
#
_symmetry.space_group_name_H-M   'P 1'
#
loop_
_entity.id
_entity.type
_entity.pdbx_description
1 polymer ?
#
loop_
_entity_poly.entity_id
_entity_poly.type
_entity_poly.pdbx_seq_one_letter_code
_entity_poly.pdbx_strand_id
1 'polypeptide(L)'
;MKQTYLALLLMALTTAAMDGQAKSLNQCDNISDDIAHSRCLDGVKEAVDRELQTWINNQVFVLEERAMKTGRKSALNMFKRANSDFIKYRENNCRWQYLAISPASSASTAYKTCYINLSKSRITELSKLNSE
;
A
#
# COMPACT_ATOMS: atom_id res chain seq x y z
N MET A 1 49.87 35.25 16.42
CA MET A 1 49.82 34.52 15.13
C MET A 1 48.93 33.29 15.29
N LYS A 2 47.84 33.23 14.50
CA LYS A 2 47.00 32.08 14.09
C LYS A 2 46.39 31.20 15.21
N GLN A 3 45.21 31.50 15.76
CA GLN A 3 43.84 31.21 15.25
C GLN A 3 43.55 29.72 14.96
N THR A 4 43.00 29.07 15.99
CA THR A 4 41.86 28.13 16.00
C THR A 4 41.45 27.43 14.70
N TYR A 5 41.66 26.10 14.65
CA TYR A 5 41.04 25.22 13.66
C TYR A 5 39.68 24.74 14.18
N LEU A 6 38.61 25.28 13.58
CA LEU A 6 37.23 24.88 13.79
C LEU A 6 36.78 24.01 12.59
N ALA A 7 36.21 22.86 12.93
CA ALA A 7 35.33 21.94 12.20
C ALA A 7 35.00 22.19 10.71
N LEU A 8 35.04 21.11 9.91
CA LEU A 8 34.04 20.82 8.87
C LEU A 8 34.21 19.37 8.37
N LEU A 9 33.57 18.43 9.06
CA LEU A 9 33.35 17.07 8.56
C LEU A 9 31.91 17.05 8.00
N LEU A 10 31.80 17.28 6.69
CA LEU A 10 30.52 17.24 5.98
C LEU A 10 29.95 15.82 6.05
N MET A 11 28.79 15.69 6.69
CA MET A 11 27.90 14.55 6.56
C MET A 11 27.45 14.42 5.11
N ALA A 12 27.85 13.34 4.44
CA ALA A 12 27.14 12.84 3.27
C ALA A 12 26.00 11.93 3.77
N LEU A 13 24.86 12.53 4.16
CA LEU A 13 23.61 11.78 4.19
C LEU A 13 23.18 11.58 2.74
N THR A 14 23.52 10.41 2.18
CA THR A 14 22.87 9.93 0.97
C THR A 14 21.41 9.68 1.30
N THR A 15 20.52 10.58 0.88
CA THR A 15 19.11 10.27 0.79
C THR A 15 18.98 9.20 -0.29
N ALA A 16 18.84 7.94 0.12
CA ALA A 16 18.31 6.92 -0.77
C ALA A 16 16.91 7.38 -1.14
N ALA A 17 16.76 7.94 -2.34
CA ALA A 17 15.45 8.12 -2.95
C ALA A 17 14.82 6.72 -2.97
N MET A 18 13.77 6.53 -2.17
CA MET A 18 12.93 5.35 -2.32
C MET A 18 12.20 5.51 -3.65
N ASP A 19 12.82 5.02 -4.72
CA ASP A 19 12.15 4.87 -6.01
C ASP A 19 11.18 3.69 -5.89
N GLY A 20 10.12 3.93 -5.12
CA GLY A 20 8.99 3.03 -4.98
C GLY A 20 8.13 3.16 -6.22
N GLN A 21 8.63 2.72 -7.38
CA GLN A 21 7.78 2.55 -8.54
C GLN A 21 6.71 1.52 -8.15
N ALA A 22 5.49 2.00 -7.91
CA ALA A 22 4.37 1.19 -7.46
C ALA A 22 4.19 0.01 -8.42
N LYS A 23 4.48 -1.20 -7.93
CA LYS A 23 4.32 -2.40 -8.75
C LYS A 23 2.90 -2.46 -9.28
N SER A 24 2.78 -2.86 -10.53
CA SER A 24 1.59 -2.60 -11.33
C SER A 24 1.22 -3.82 -12.15
N LEU A 25 -0.08 -4.01 -12.39
CA LEU A 25 -0.58 -5.16 -13.16
C LEU A 25 0.13 -5.29 -14.51
N ASN A 26 0.39 -4.14 -15.15
CA ASN A 26 1.08 -4.07 -16.44
C ASN A 26 2.50 -4.66 -16.46
N GLN A 27 3.13 -4.87 -15.30
CA GLN A 27 4.43 -5.53 -15.22
C GLN A 27 4.34 -7.03 -15.53
N CYS A 28 3.13 -7.59 -15.48
CA CYS A 28 2.89 -9.02 -15.71
C CYS A 28 2.26 -9.32 -17.09
N ASP A 29 1.84 -8.30 -17.86
CA ASP A 29 1.04 -8.44 -19.09
C ASP A 29 1.73 -9.26 -20.21
N ASN A 30 3.07 -9.24 -20.27
CA ASN A 30 3.84 -9.92 -21.32
C ASN A 30 4.23 -11.36 -20.96
N ILE A 31 3.77 -11.89 -19.83
CA ILE A 31 4.09 -13.25 -19.38
C ILE A 31 3.03 -14.22 -19.89
N SER A 32 3.37 -15.01 -20.91
CA SER A 32 2.47 -15.98 -21.54
C SER A 32 2.31 -17.29 -20.76
N ASP A 33 3.26 -17.62 -19.87
CA ASP A 33 3.18 -18.79 -19.02
C ASP A 33 2.27 -18.52 -17.81
N ASP A 34 1.18 -19.28 -17.69
CA ASP A 34 0.17 -19.08 -16.65
C ASP A 34 0.74 -19.13 -15.23
N ILE A 35 1.71 -20.01 -14.98
CA ILE A 35 2.33 -20.18 -13.65
C ILE A 35 3.20 -18.96 -13.33
N ALA A 36 4.06 -18.55 -14.25
CA ALA A 36 4.91 -17.38 -14.11
C ALA A 36 4.09 -16.10 -14.01
N HIS A 37 3.00 -15.97 -14.79
CA HIS A 37 2.08 -14.85 -14.72
C HIS A 37 1.41 -14.78 -13.34
N SER A 38 0.89 -15.91 -12.86
CA SER A 38 0.30 -16.02 -11.53
C SER A 38 1.28 -15.64 -10.42
N ARG A 39 2.55 -16.09 -10.49
CA ARG A 39 3.61 -15.73 -9.53
C ARG A 39 3.99 -14.24 -9.62
N CYS A 40 4.01 -13.66 -10.81
CA CYS A 40 4.23 -12.22 -10.98
C CYS A 40 3.15 -11.43 -10.23
N LEU A 41 1.88 -11.82 -10.38
CA LEU A 41 0.76 -11.19 -9.69
C LEU A 41 0.85 -11.33 -8.16
N ASP A 42 1.40 -12.43 -7.62
CA ASP A 42 1.67 -12.54 -6.18
C ASP A 42 2.67 -11.45 -5.74
N GLY A 43 3.76 -11.28 -6.48
CA GLY A 43 4.77 -10.25 -6.19
C GLY A 43 4.23 -8.81 -6.31
N VAL A 44 3.30 -8.56 -7.24
CA VAL A 44 2.60 -7.27 -7.34
C VAL A 44 1.65 -7.08 -6.16
N LYS A 45 0.85 -8.09 -5.81
CA LYS A 45 -0.08 -8.06 -4.68
C LYS A 45 0.65 -7.73 -3.37
N GLU A 46 1.76 -8.41 -3.08
CA GLU A 46 2.56 -8.15 -1.87
C GLU A 46 3.11 -6.72 -1.83
N ALA A 47 3.59 -6.20 -2.96
CA ALA A 47 4.11 -4.84 -3.04
C ALA A 47 3.01 -3.80 -2.80
N VAL A 48 1.84 -3.99 -3.41
CA VAL A 48 0.67 -3.12 -3.21
C VAL A 48 0.15 -3.20 -1.77
N ASP A 49 0.18 -4.37 -1.14
CA ASP A 49 -0.19 -4.51 0.28
C ASP A 49 0.75 -3.73 1.20
N ARG A 50 2.06 -3.76 0.94
CA ARG A 50 3.04 -2.95 1.70
C ARG A 50 2.79 -1.45 1.51
N GLU A 51 2.56 -1.02 0.28
CA GLU A 51 2.25 0.38 -0.03
C GLU A 51 0.96 0.83 0.68
N LEU A 52 -0.11 0.03 0.60
CA LEU A 52 -1.36 0.31 1.29
C LEU A 52 -1.15 0.44 2.80
N GLN A 53 -0.35 -0.45 3.40
CA GLN A 53 -0.05 -0.37 4.83
C GLN A 53 0.68 0.93 5.20
N THR A 54 1.60 1.40 4.35
CA THR A 54 2.26 2.71 4.55
C THR A 54 1.24 3.85 4.59
N TRP A 55 0.30 3.87 3.63
CA TRP A 55 -0.74 4.90 3.59
C TRP A 55 -1.70 4.81 4.79
N ILE A 56 -2.08 3.61 5.21
CA ILE A 56 -2.89 3.39 6.42
C ILE A 56 -2.15 3.91 7.66
N ASN A 57 -0.87 3.58 7.81
CA ASN A 57 -0.07 4.01 8.94
C ASN A 57 0.07 5.52 9.00
N ASN A 58 0.26 6.18 7.85
CA ASN A 58 0.31 7.64 7.78
C ASN A 58 -0.99 8.28 8.29
N GLN A 59 -2.14 7.75 7.85
CA GLN A 59 -3.45 8.24 8.31
C GLN A 59 -3.69 7.99 9.80
N VAL A 60 -3.26 6.82 10.31
CA VAL A 60 -3.32 6.53 11.75
C VAL A 60 -2.49 7.55 12.53
N PHE A 61 -1.27 7.85 12.07
CA PHE A 61 -0.39 8.82 12.72
C PHE A 61 -1.02 10.22 12.79
N VAL A 62 -1.57 10.73 11.68
CA VAL A 62 -2.25 12.03 11.63
C VAL A 62 -3.45 12.07 12.59
N LEU A 63 -4.26 11.01 12.62
CA LEU A 63 -5.43 10.94 13.48
C LEU A 63 -5.07 10.77 14.96
N GLU A 64 -3.97 10.08 15.27
CA GLU A 64 -3.42 9.97 16.62
C GLU A 64 -2.93 11.32 17.14
N GLU A 65 -2.21 12.10 16.32
CA GLU A 65 -1.80 13.46 16.66
C GLU A 65 -3.01 14.36 16.96
N ARG A 66 -4.04 14.33 16.09
CA ARG A 66 -5.29 15.09 16.30
C ARG A 66 -6.02 14.66 17.57
N ALA A 67 -6.05 13.36 17.86
CA ALA A 67 -6.65 12.83 19.07
C ALA A 67 -5.87 13.25 20.33
N MET A 68 -4.53 13.32 20.28
CA MET A 68 -3.71 13.80 21.38
C MET A 68 -3.96 15.28 21.68
N LYS A 69 -4.10 16.13 20.65
CA LYS A 69 -4.36 17.58 20.81
C LYS A 69 -5.77 17.89 21.33
N THR A 70 -6.77 17.12 20.89
CA THR A 70 -8.20 17.42 21.18
C THR A 70 -8.83 16.54 22.24
N GLY A 71 -8.19 15.42 22.60
CA GLY A 71 -8.77 14.35 23.42
C GLY A 71 -9.85 13.50 22.70
N ARG A 72 -10.27 13.87 21.48
CA ARG A 72 -11.37 13.20 20.75
C ARG A 72 -10.85 12.07 19.88
N LYS A 73 -11.14 10.82 20.26
CA LYS A 73 -10.69 9.60 19.55
C LYS A 73 -11.67 9.05 18.51
N SER A 74 -12.84 9.67 18.32
CA SER A 74 -13.90 9.14 17.46
C SER A 74 -13.45 8.92 16.01
N ALA A 75 -12.77 9.91 15.42
CA ALA A 75 -12.26 9.82 14.05
C ALA A 75 -11.23 8.70 13.89
N LEU A 76 -10.24 8.61 14.80
CA LEU A 76 -9.24 7.53 14.81
C LEU A 76 -9.89 6.14 14.90
N ASN A 77 -10.84 5.98 15.82
CA ASN A 77 -11.53 4.71 16.02
C ASN A 77 -12.38 4.31 14.81
N MET A 78 -13.05 5.28 14.17
CA MET A 78 -13.82 5.03 12.95
C MET A 78 -12.92 4.72 11.76
N PHE A 79 -11.77 5.38 11.63
CA PHE A 79 -10.81 5.05 10.57
C PHE A 79 -10.26 3.62 10.73
N LYS A 80 -9.84 3.23 11.94
CA LYS A 80 -9.35 1.87 12.22
C LYS A 80 -10.42 0.81 11.92
N ARG A 81 -11.69 1.10 12.25
CA ARG A 81 -12.83 0.22 11.92
C ARG A 81 -13.05 0.14 10.40
N ALA A 82 -13.14 1.27 9.72
CA ALA A 82 -13.32 1.33 8.26
C ALA A 82 -12.22 0.58 7.52
N ASN A 83 -10.97 0.65 7.99
CA ASN A 83 -9.87 -0.12 7.42
C ASN A 83 -10.04 -1.65 7.61
N SER A 84 -10.47 -2.09 8.80
CA SER A 84 -10.78 -3.50 9.06
C SER A 84 -11.91 -4.01 8.16
N ASP A 85 -12.96 -3.21 7.99
CA ASP A 85 -14.09 -3.55 7.13
C ASP A 85 -13.68 -3.57 5.65
N PHE A 86 -12.81 -2.66 5.21
CA PHE A 86 -12.22 -2.69 3.87
C PHE A 86 -11.45 -3.98 3.61
N ILE A 87 -10.63 -4.46 4.55
CA ILE A 87 -9.88 -5.71 4.40
C ILE A 87 -10.83 -6.89 4.18
N LYS A 88 -11.90 -6.98 4.97
CA LYS A 88 -12.93 -8.02 4.83
C LYS A 88 -13.68 -7.91 3.51
N TYR A 89 -14.07 -6.69 3.14
CA TYR A 89 -14.74 -6.42 1.87
C TYR A 89 -13.86 -6.87 0.69
N ARG A 90 -12.59 -6.45 0.66
CA ARG A 90 -11.64 -6.83 -0.39
C ARG A 90 -11.51 -8.34 -0.51
N GLU A 91 -11.31 -9.03 0.60
CA GLU A 91 -11.19 -10.49 0.61
C GLU A 91 -12.45 -11.17 0.07
N ASN A 92 -13.61 -10.86 0.63
CA ASN A 92 -14.87 -11.47 0.22
C ASN A 92 -15.25 -11.12 -1.22
N ASN A 93 -15.03 -9.86 -1.62
CA ASN A 93 -15.33 -9.40 -2.97
C ASN A 93 -14.49 -10.10 -4.03
N CYS A 94 -13.20 -10.32 -3.76
CA CYS A 94 -12.35 -11.04 -4.70
C CYS A 94 -12.56 -12.55 -4.63
N ARG A 95 -12.93 -13.09 -3.46
CA ARG A 95 -13.20 -14.51 -3.28
C ARG A 95 -14.46 -14.97 -4.01
N TRP A 96 -15.55 -14.19 -4.02
CA TRP A 96 -16.73 -14.62 -4.77
C TRP A 96 -16.45 -14.63 -6.28
N GLN A 97 -15.64 -13.69 -6.80
CA GLN A 97 -15.25 -13.66 -8.22
C GLN A 97 -14.45 -14.92 -8.60
N TYR A 98 -13.51 -15.32 -7.75
CA TYR A 98 -12.80 -16.60 -7.90
C TYR A 98 -13.78 -17.78 -7.98
N LEU A 99 -14.72 -17.86 -7.03
CA LEU A 99 -15.65 -18.98 -6.92
C LEU A 99 -16.60 -19.07 -8.11
N ALA A 100 -16.97 -17.93 -8.71
CA ALA A 100 -17.86 -17.88 -9.86
C ALA A 100 -17.24 -18.49 -11.14
N ILE A 101 -15.91 -18.53 -11.24
CA ILE A 101 -15.19 -19.03 -12.42
C ILE A 101 -14.36 -20.30 -12.16
N SER A 102 -14.18 -20.68 -10.89
CA SER A 102 -13.55 -21.95 -10.52
C SER A 102 -14.33 -23.14 -11.11
N PRO A 103 -13.66 -24.18 -11.63
CA PRO A 103 -12.23 -24.49 -11.53
C PRO A 103 -11.37 -23.99 -12.71
N ALA A 104 -11.79 -22.97 -13.46
CA ALA A 104 -10.99 -22.45 -14.57
C ALA A 104 -9.60 -21.98 -14.08
N SER A 105 -8.55 -22.18 -14.90
CA SER A 105 -7.18 -21.76 -14.58
C SER A 105 -7.07 -20.26 -14.33
N SER A 106 -7.95 -19.46 -14.93
CA SER A 106 -8.06 -18.01 -14.75
C SER A 106 -8.60 -17.57 -13.38
N ALA A 107 -9.14 -18.50 -12.57
CA ALA A 107 -9.72 -18.17 -11.26
C ALA A 107 -8.73 -17.47 -10.32
N SER A 108 -7.51 -18.00 -10.23
CA SER A 108 -6.43 -17.42 -9.41
C SER A 108 -6.06 -16.02 -9.87
N THR A 109 -5.93 -15.83 -11.19
CA THR A 109 -5.63 -14.53 -11.81
C THR A 109 -6.71 -13.49 -11.52
N ALA A 110 -7.99 -13.87 -11.58
CA ALA A 110 -9.10 -12.97 -11.27
C ALA A 110 -9.09 -12.50 -9.82
N TYR A 111 -8.86 -13.41 -8.86
CA TYR A 111 -8.72 -13.06 -7.45
C TYR A 111 -7.60 -12.04 -7.24
N LYS A 112 -6.40 -12.33 -7.76
CA LYS A 112 -5.22 -11.48 -7.59
C LYS A 112 -5.42 -10.09 -8.21
N THR A 113 -5.99 -10.04 -9.42
CA THR A 113 -6.29 -8.80 -10.12
C THR A 113 -7.31 -7.95 -9.37
N CYS A 114 -8.41 -8.56 -8.91
CA CYS A 114 -9.40 -7.87 -8.07
C CYS A 114 -8.74 -7.29 -6.82
N TYR A 115 -7.92 -8.08 -6.14
CA TYR A 115 -7.28 -7.69 -4.89
C TYR A 115 -6.35 -6.49 -5.09
N ILE A 116 -5.50 -6.56 -6.12
CA ILE A 116 -4.57 -5.48 -6.48
C ILE A 116 -5.35 -4.20 -6.81
N ASN A 117 -6.41 -4.29 -7.63
CA ASN A 117 -7.19 -3.13 -8.04
C ASN A 117 -7.89 -2.45 -6.85
N LEU A 118 -8.57 -3.21 -5.99
CA LEU A 118 -9.22 -2.64 -4.80
C LEU A 118 -8.20 -1.97 -3.87
N SER A 119 -7.02 -2.56 -3.72
CA SER A 119 -5.95 -2.00 -2.88
C SER A 119 -5.40 -0.70 -3.45
N LYS A 120 -5.16 -0.64 -4.76
CA LYS A 120 -4.74 0.58 -5.47
C LYS A 120 -5.77 1.70 -5.41
N SER A 121 -7.06 1.37 -5.54
CA SER A 121 -8.15 2.34 -5.35
C SER A 121 -8.13 2.93 -3.94
N ARG A 122 -7.94 2.08 -2.91
CA ARG A 122 -7.82 2.55 -1.53
C ARG A 122 -6.57 3.41 -1.32
N ILE A 123 -5.42 3.03 -1.87
CA ILE A 123 -4.20 3.86 -1.84
C ILE A 123 -4.49 5.25 -2.43
N THR A 124 -5.13 5.30 -3.59
CA THR A 124 -5.47 6.56 -4.29
C THR A 124 -6.43 7.44 -3.47
N GLU A 125 -7.35 6.83 -2.73
CA GLU A 125 -8.21 7.55 -1.79
C GLU A 125 -7.39 8.11 -0.62
N LEU A 126 -6.58 7.27 0.04
CA LEU A 126 -5.80 7.65 1.22
C LEU A 126 -4.72 8.69 0.91
N SER A 127 -4.19 8.71 -0.32
CA SER A 127 -3.17 9.68 -0.74
C SER A 127 -3.73 11.09 -0.88
N LYS A 128 -5.01 11.22 -1.25
CA LYS A 128 -5.72 12.51 -1.36
C LYS A 128 -6.13 13.10 -0.01
N LEU A 129 -6.23 12.28 1.03
CA LEU A 129 -6.63 12.72 2.37
C LEU A 129 -5.48 13.40 3.15
N ASN A 130 -4.23 13.24 2.72
CA ASN A 130 -3.05 13.83 3.37
C ASN A 130 -2.56 15.13 2.72
N SER A 131 -3.25 15.64 1.69
CA SER A 131 -2.88 16.85 0.96
C SER A 131 -3.59 18.13 1.45
N GLU A 132 -4.28 18.05 2.60
CA GLU A 132 -4.94 19.18 3.29
C GLU A 132 -4.35 19.38 4.69
#